data_AF-A0A396HRR6-F1
#
_entry.id   AF-A0A396HRR6-F1
#
_cell.length_a   1.000
_cell.length_b   1.000
_cell.length_c   1.000
_cell.angle_alpha   90.00
_cell.angle_beta   90.00
_cell.angle_gamma   90.00
#
_symmetry.space_group_name_H-M   'P 1'
#
loop_
_entity.id
_entity.type
_entity.pdbx_description
1 polymer ?
#
loop_
_entity_poly.entity_id
_entity_poly.type
_entity_poly.pdbx_seq_one_letter_code
_entity_poly.pdbx_strand_id
1 'polypeptide(L)'
;MTNVFRNAFTRWSQTTRVLNFSETTSYDDANIKIGFYNINYIDGVDDVVVGDTVIKLGSNVNSGFIRLIASKYWVLPTDNYMWSWQNGEFDLETAAMHQIGHLLGLDHSFDKEYVMYPAILPLQQQRKLQI
;
A
#
# COMPACT_ATOMS: atom_id res chain seq x y z
N MET A 1 -3.11 -4.22 13.12
CA MET A 1 -2.68 -3.38 11.98
C MET A 1 -1.26 -3.68 11.51
N THR A 2 -0.23 -3.65 12.36
CA THR A 2 1.18 -3.91 11.93
C THR A 2 1.39 -5.23 11.18
N ASN A 3 0.67 -6.30 11.55
CA ASN A 3 0.72 -7.57 10.83
C ASN A 3 0.37 -7.46 9.34
N VAL A 4 -0.52 -6.53 8.95
CA VAL A 4 -0.89 -6.31 7.54
C VAL A 4 0.33 -5.87 6.72
N PHE A 5 1.06 -4.88 7.22
CA PHE A 5 2.27 -4.39 6.55
C PHE A 5 3.38 -5.44 6.53
N ARG A 6 3.56 -6.19 7.63
CA ARG A 6 4.54 -7.28 7.69
C ARG A 6 4.23 -8.37 6.66
N ASN A 7 2.97 -8.79 6.55
CA ASN A 7 2.52 -9.74 5.55
C ASN A 7 2.77 -9.20 4.14
N ALA A 8 2.48 -7.93 3.90
CA ALA A 8 2.65 -7.31 2.59
C ALA A 8 4.14 -7.31 2.14
N PHE A 9 5.05 -6.86 2.99
CA PHE A 9 6.49 -6.92 2.70
C PHE A 9 7.01 -8.36 2.57
N THR A 10 6.48 -9.29 3.38
CA THR A 10 6.84 -10.72 3.28
C THR A 10 6.46 -11.28 1.91
N ARG A 11 5.26 -10.97 1.41
CA ARG A 11 4.81 -11.40 0.08
C ARG A 11 5.73 -10.87 -1.01
N TRP A 12 6.07 -9.58 -0.99
CA TRP A 12 7.04 -9.00 -1.93
C TRP A 12 8.43 -9.63 -1.84
N SER A 13 8.94 -9.90 -0.63
CA SER A 13 10.22 -10.59 -0.45
C SER A 13 10.21 -12.00 -1.03
N GLN A 14 9.16 -12.79 -0.75
CA GLN A 14 9.01 -14.15 -1.27
C GLN A 14 8.87 -14.19 -2.79
N THR A 15 8.16 -13.20 -3.35
CA THR A 15 7.94 -13.01 -4.78
C THR A 15 9.25 -12.65 -5.48
N THR A 16 9.92 -11.58 -5.05
CA THR A 16 11.15 -11.10 -5.71
C THR A 16 12.35 -12.03 -5.48
N ARG A 17 12.40 -12.73 -4.34
CA ARG A 17 13.50 -13.61 -3.88
C ARG A 17 14.87 -12.96 -3.72
N VAL A 18 15.01 -11.67 -4.08
CA VAL A 18 16.25 -10.91 -4.00
C VAL A 18 16.19 -9.78 -2.98
N LEU A 19 14.98 -9.37 -2.59
CA LEU A 19 14.77 -8.32 -1.59
C LEU A 19 14.42 -8.94 -0.24
N ASN A 20 14.99 -8.36 0.82
CA ASN A 20 14.66 -8.66 2.21
C ASN A 20 14.25 -7.36 2.91
N PHE A 21 13.24 -7.44 3.77
CA PHE A 21 12.75 -6.30 4.54
C PHE A 21 12.82 -6.64 6.03
N SER A 22 13.29 -5.68 6.83
CA SER A 22 13.34 -5.78 8.29
C SER A 22 12.59 -4.62 8.90
N GLU A 23 11.62 -4.93 9.75
CA GLU A 23 10.92 -3.93 10.55
C GLU A 23 11.87 -3.36 11.63
N THR A 24 11.82 -2.05 11.84
CA THR A 24 12.58 -1.34 12.88
C THR A 24 11.63 -0.60 13.81
N THR A 25 12.05 -0.39 15.06
CA THR A 25 11.30 0.40 16.04
C THR A 25 11.60 1.90 15.93
N SER A 26 12.67 2.29 15.26
CA SER A 26 12.99 3.70 15.00
C SER A 26 12.38 4.15 13.68
N TYR A 27 11.35 4.98 13.75
CA TYR A 27 10.69 5.52 12.56
C TYR A 27 11.67 6.37 11.73
N ASP A 28 12.48 7.22 12.39
CA ASP A 28 13.36 8.17 11.71
C ASP A 28 14.49 7.48 10.95
N ASP A 29 15.00 6.36 11.48
CA ASP A 29 16.06 5.56 10.86
C ASP A 29 15.54 4.61 9.77
N ALA A 30 14.22 4.42 9.66
CA ALA A 30 13.64 3.51 8.67
C ALA A 30 13.87 4.03 7.24
N ASN A 31 14.33 3.15 6.34
CA ASN A 31 14.42 3.47 4.91
C ASN A 31 13.04 3.61 4.26
N ILE A 32 12.06 2.87 4.77
CA ILE A 32 10.67 2.88 4.31
C ILE A 32 9.79 3.23 5.49
N LYS A 33 9.03 4.31 5.34
CA LYS A 33 8.17 4.88 6.37
C LYS A 33 6.71 4.74 5.91
N ILE A 34 5.87 4.22 6.80
CA ILE A 34 4.44 4.04 6.53
C ILE A 34 3.67 4.92 7.50
N GLY A 35 2.68 5.64 7.00
CA GLY A 35 1.82 6.46 7.85
C GLY A 35 0.44 6.67 7.27
N PHE A 36 -0.48 7.04 8.16
CA PHE A 36 -1.82 7.50 7.79
C PHE A 36 -1.83 9.03 7.86
N TYR A 37 -2.21 9.67 6.76
CA TYR A 37 -2.14 11.11 6.59
C TYR A 37 -3.50 11.68 6.19
N ASN A 38 -3.81 12.86 6.72
CA ASN A 38 -4.91 13.67 6.23
C ASN A 38 -4.42 14.40 4.97
N ILE A 39 -4.65 13.78 3.81
CA ILE A 39 -4.30 14.34 2.49
C ILE A 39 -5.61 14.80 1.86
N ASN A 40 -5.66 16.06 1.46
CA ASN A 40 -6.77 16.60 0.68
C ASN A 40 -6.31 16.71 -0.77
N TYR A 41 -6.96 16.01 -1.69
CA TYR A 41 -6.69 16.17 -3.11
C TYR A 41 -7.57 17.29 -3.66
N ILE A 42 -6.92 18.34 -4.18
CA ILE A 42 -7.57 19.61 -4.56
C ILE A 42 -8.38 19.48 -5.87
N ASP A 43 -8.28 18.33 -6.53
CA ASP A 43 -8.86 17.99 -7.84
C ASP A 43 -10.05 17.01 -7.76
N GLY A 44 -10.57 16.70 -6.56
CA GLY A 44 -11.82 15.94 -6.41
C GLY A 44 -11.70 14.44 -6.69
N VAL A 45 -10.49 13.89 -6.73
CA VAL A 45 -10.22 12.44 -6.81
C VAL A 45 -10.24 11.74 -5.45
N ASP A 46 -10.66 12.46 -4.40
CA ASP A 46 -10.67 12.00 -3.01
C ASP A 46 -11.40 10.67 -2.83
N ASP A 47 -12.43 10.36 -3.64
CA ASP A 47 -13.20 9.13 -3.51
C ASP A 47 -12.46 7.87 -3.97
N VAL A 48 -11.49 7.99 -4.88
CA VAL A 48 -10.83 6.85 -5.52
C VAL A 48 -9.37 6.68 -5.13
N VAL A 49 -8.72 7.75 -4.67
CA VAL A 49 -7.35 7.66 -4.14
C VAL A 49 -7.42 7.24 -2.69
N VAL A 50 -6.61 6.24 -2.32
CA VAL A 50 -6.53 5.73 -0.93
C VAL A 50 -5.16 5.92 -0.30
N GLY A 51 -4.19 6.38 -1.10
CA GLY A 51 -2.83 6.62 -0.68
C GLY A 51 -1.91 6.85 -1.87
N ASP A 52 -0.66 7.15 -1.56
CA ASP A 52 0.40 7.32 -2.55
C ASP A 52 1.76 6.87 -2.00
N THR A 53 2.74 6.87 -2.90
CA THR A 53 4.13 6.55 -2.60
C THR A 53 5.03 7.70 -3.01
N VAL A 54 5.93 8.10 -2.11
CA VAL A 54 6.90 9.18 -2.36
C VAL A 54 8.30 8.67 -2.07
N ILE A 55 9.21 8.87 -3.02
CA ILE A 55 10.64 8.65 -2.82
C ILE A 55 11.29 10.02 -2.63
N LYS A 56 11.87 10.24 -1.45
CA LYS A 56 12.68 11.41 -1.16
C LYS A 56 14.15 11.05 -1.31
N LEU A 57 14.77 11.64 -2.31
CA LEU A 57 16.21 11.57 -2.53
C LEU A 57 16.86 12.78 -1.86
N GLY A 58 17.75 12.53 -0.90
CA GLY A 58 18.45 13.56 -0.15
C GLY A 58 19.95 13.36 -0.20
N SER A 59 20.73 14.40 0.11
CA SER A 59 22.20 14.34 0.08
C SER A 59 22.79 13.30 1.04
N ASN A 60 22.09 13.00 2.14
CA ASN A 60 22.59 12.12 3.20
C ASN A 60 21.68 10.92 3.52
N VAL A 61 20.40 10.96 3.13
CA VAL A 61 19.43 9.89 3.40
C VAL A 61 18.45 9.82 2.25
N ASN A 62 18.23 8.61 1.74
CA ASN A 62 17.12 8.29 0.85
C ASN A 62 16.02 7.63 1.69
N SER A 63 14.78 8.05 1.51
CA SER A 63 13.63 7.46 2.20
C SER A 63 12.44 7.28 1.27
N GLY A 64 11.82 6.12 1.36
CA GLY A 64 10.51 5.83 0.81
C GLY A 64 9.41 6.14 1.82
N PHE A 65 8.33 6.73 1.37
CA PHE A 65 7.14 7.00 2.16
C PHE A 65 5.95 6.34 1.48
N ILE A 66 5.24 5.49 2.23
CA ILE A 66 3.91 4.99 1.87
C ILE A 66 2.92 5.77 2.72
N ARG A 67 2.11 6.60 2.07
CA ARG A 67 1.15 7.47 2.73
C ARG A 67 -0.25 6.97 2.42
N LEU A 68 -0.92 6.43 3.43
CA LEU A 68 -2.32 6.00 3.33
C LEU A 68 -3.22 7.13 3.82
N ILE A 69 -4.41 7.26 3.24
CA ILE A 69 -5.34 8.32 3.65
C ILE A 69 -6.01 7.95 4.98
N ALA A 70 -5.89 8.83 5.96
CA ALA A 70 -6.42 8.62 7.30
C ALA A 70 -7.95 8.71 7.39
N SER A 71 -8.62 9.39 6.46
CA SER A 71 -10.08 9.55 6.42
C SER A 71 -10.82 8.35 5.82
N LYS A 72 -10.11 7.35 5.27
CA LYS A 72 -10.71 6.12 4.72
C LYS A 72 -10.96 5.09 5.81
N TYR A 73 -11.97 4.24 5.60
CA TYR A 73 -12.21 3.08 6.46
C TYR A 73 -11.37 1.90 5.97
N TRP A 74 -10.47 1.44 6.82
CA TRP A 74 -9.51 0.39 6.48
C TRP A 74 -10.00 -0.97 6.98
N VAL A 75 -10.34 -1.83 6.04
CA VAL A 75 -10.74 -3.21 6.28
C VAL A 75 -9.49 -4.05 6.47
N LEU A 76 -9.45 -4.82 7.55
CA LEU A 76 -8.34 -5.70 7.87
C LEU A 76 -8.60 -7.10 7.29
N PRO A 77 -7.55 -7.87 6.98
CA PRO A 77 -7.70 -9.28 6.53
C PRO A 77 -8.45 -10.18 7.53
N THR A 78 -8.54 -9.77 8.80
CA THR A 78 -9.27 -10.47 9.86
C THR A 78 -10.76 -10.11 9.92
N ASP A 79 -11.18 -9.07 9.20
CA ASP A 79 -12.56 -8.63 9.18
C ASP A 79 -13.38 -9.55 8.28
N ASN A 80 -14.43 -10.15 8.83
CA ASN A 80 -15.22 -11.15 8.14
C ASN A 80 -16.56 -10.58 7.65
N TYR A 81 -16.48 -9.54 6.81
CA TYR A 81 -17.63 -8.96 6.13
C TYR A 81 -17.26 -8.50 4.73
N MET A 82 -18.28 -8.33 3.87
CA MET A 82 -18.09 -7.74 2.56
C MET A 82 -18.05 -6.22 2.69
N TRP A 83 -16.88 -5.64 2.43
CA TRP A 83 -16.70 -4.21 2.39
C TRP A 83 -17.18 -3.59 1.08
N SER A 84 -17.46 -2.29 1.10
CA SER A 84 -17.98 -1.55 -0.04
C SER A 84 -17.27 -0.22 -0.21
N TRP A 85 -16.72 0.03 -1.40
CA TRP A 85 -16.12 1.32 -1.74
C TRP A 85 -17.15 2.46 -1.68
N GLN A 86 -18.43 2.16 -1.91
CA GLN A 86 -19.52 3.12 -1.76
C GLN A 86 -19.69 3.60 -0.30
N ASN A 87 -19.21 2.81 0.67
CA ASN A 87 -19.17 3.18 2.09
C ASN A 87 -17.81 3.81 2.48
N GLY A 88 -16.89 4.02 1.53
CA GLY A 88 -15.53 4.50 1.81
C GLY A 88 -14.62 3.47 2.48
N GLU A 89 -14.96 2.18 2.38
CA GLU A 89 -14.20 1.06 2.92
C GLU A 89 -13.23 0.49 1.88
N PHE A 90 -12.01 0.17 2.31
CA PHE A 90 -10.95 -0.35 1.44
C PHE A 90 -10.10 -1.40 2.15
N ASP A 91 -9.72 -2.44 1.43
CA ASP A 91 -8.81 -3.48 1.93
C ASP A 91 -7.38 -2.92 2.15
N LEU A 92 -6.95 -2.89 3.42
CA LEU A 92 -5.68 -2.29 3.82
C LEU A 92 -4.47 -3.07 3.27
N GLU A 93 -4.54 -4.40 3.21
CA GLU A 93 -3.42 -5.19 2.72
C GLU A 93 -3.19 -4.96 1.23
N THR A 94 -4.25 -4.92 0.44
CA THR A 94 -4.20 -4.63 -1.00
C THR A 94 -3.65 -3.24 -1.26
N ALA A 95 -4.11 -2.23 -0.53
CA ALA A 95 -3.57 -0.87 -0.65
C ALA A 95 -2.07 -0.83 -0.31
N ALA A 96 -1.67 -1.45 0.82
CA ALA A 96 -0.28 -1.52 1.22
C ALA A 96 0.59 -2.25 0.18
N MET A 97 0.13 -3.40 -0.32
CA MET A 97 0.82 -4.17 -1.35
C MET A 97 1.04 -3.37 -2.64
N HIS A 98 0.03 -2.61 -3.07
CA HIS A 98 0.09 -1.76 -4.25
C HIS A 98 1.12 -0.64 -4.08
N GLN A 99 1.09 0.07 -2.96
CA GLN A 99 2.05 1.14 -2.68
C GLN A 99 3.49 0.62 -2.53
N ILE A 100 3.68 -0.57 -1.94
CA ILE A 100 4.99 -1.22 -1.94
C ILE A 100 5.45 -1.50 -3.37
N GLY A 101 4.57 -1.94 -4.27
CA GLY A 101 4.93 -2.15 -5.68
C GLY A 101 5.45 -0.88 -6.36
N HIS A 102 4.79 0.27 -6.16
CA HIS A 102 5.31 1.57 -6.63
C HIS A 102 6.66 1.91 -6.01
N LEU A 103 6.83 1.65 -4.72
CA LEU A 103 8.10 1.88 -4.04
C LEU A 103 9.24 1.02 -4.63
N LEU A 104 8.91 -0.17 -5.12
CA LEU A 104 9.82 -1.07 -5.83
C LEU A 104 10.01 -0.72 -7.32
N GLY A 105 9.36 0.35 -7.80
CA GLY A 105 9.50 0.86 -9.17
C GLY A 105 8.53 0.25 -10.18
N LEU A 106 7.45 -0.39 -9.73
CA LEU A 106 6.41 -0.91 -10.62
C LEU A 106 5.40 0.17 -10.99
N ASP A 107 5.11 0.26 -12.28
CA ASP A 107 3.97 1.01 -12.81
C ASP A 107 2.66 0.22 -12.68
N HIS A 108 1.55 0.91 -12.95
CA HIS A 108 0.25 0.28 -13.00
C HIS A 108 0.17 -0.85 -14.03
N SER A 109 -0.64 -1.84 -13.71
CA SER A 109 -1.05 -2.89 -14.63
C SER A 109 -2.45 -2.64 -15.16
N PHE A 110 -2.66 -3.07 -16.41
CA PHE A 110 -3.97 -3.07 -17.04
C PHE A 110 -4.80 -4.32 -16.68
N ASP A 111 -4.18 -5.35 -16.12
CA ASP A 111 -4.85 -6.57 -15.70
C ASP A 111 -5.35 -6.47 -14.25
N LYS A 112 -6.68 -6.57 -14.10
CA LYS A 112 -7.42 -6.50 -12.83
C LYS A 112 -7.08 -7.61 -11.84
N GLU A 113 -6.45 -8.69 -12.28
CA GLU A 113 -6.03 -9.78 -11.38
C GLU A 113 -4.78 -9.44 -10.56
N TYR A 114 -4.04 -8.41 -10.97
CA TYR A 114 -2.79 -8.05 -10.32
C TYR A 114 -2.93 -6.89 -9.34
N VAL A 115 -2.07 -6.89 -8.33
CA VAL A 115 -2.09 -5.89 -7.27
C VAL A 115 -1.82 -4.48 -7.78
N MET A 116 -0.98 -4.34 -8.82
CA MET A 116 -0.71 -3.04 -9.45
C MET A 116 -1.84 -2.54 -10.37
N TYR A 117 -2.98 -3.22 -10.45
CA TYR A 117 -4.17 -2.62 -11.07
C TYR A 117 -4.62 -1.41 -10.24
N PRO A 118 -4.85 -0.23 -10.86
CA PRO A 118 -4.98 1.05 -10.15
C PRO A 118 -6.21 1.18 -9.23
N ALA A 119 -7.24 0.36 -9.41
CA ALA A 119 -8.42 0.40 -8.53
C ALA A 119 -8.41 -0.76 -7.53
N ILE A 120 -8.76 -0.49 -6.27
CA ILE A 120 -9.02 -1.53 -5.25
C ILE A 120 -10.44 -2.05 -5.45
N LEU A 121 -10.57 -3.34 -5.75
CA LEU A 121 -11.86 -3.95 -6.11
C LEU A 121 -12.30 -4.89 -4.98
N PRO A 122 -13.60 -4.87 -4.58
CA PRO A 122 -14.13 -5.73 -3.51
C PRO A 122 -14.02 -7.25 -3.75
N LEU A 123 -13.84 -7.67 -5.00
CA LEU A 123 -14.09 -9.05 -5.44
C LEU A 123 -12.87 -9.98 -5.50
N GLN A 124 -11.74 -9.65 -4.88
CA GLN A 124 -10.57 -10.53 -4.91
C GLN A 124 -9.91 -10.64 -3.54
N GLN A 125 -10.09 -11.78 -2.90
CA GLN A 125 -9.48 -12.09 -1.60
C GLN A 125 -7.94 -12.10 -1.65
N GLN A 126 -7.33 -12.32 -2.83
CA GLN A 126 -5.87 -12.17 -3.03
C GLN A 126 -5.55 -11.80 -4.49
N ARG A 127 -4.95 -10.63 -4.69
CA ARG A 127 -4.41 -10.22 -6.00
C ARG A 127 -3.04 -10.83 -6.26
N LYS A 128 -2.79 -11.18 -7.54
CA LYS A 128 -1.50 -11.67 -8.02
C LYS A 128 -0.44 -10.56 -7.95
N LEU A 129 0.82 -10.96 -7.81
CA LEU A 129 1.97 -10.04 -7.86
C LEU A 129 2.57 -10.04 -9.26
N GLN A 130 2.97 -8.86 -9.75
CA GLN A 130 3.77 -8.78 -10.98
C GLN A 130 5.18 -9.31 -10.71
N ILE A 131 5.56 -10.33 -11.48
CA ILE A 131 6.96 -10.71 -11.75
C ILE A 131 7.02 -11.34 -13.13
#